data_AF-A0A6M5YEJ0-F1
#
_entry.id   AF-A0A6M5YEJ0-F1
#
_cell.length_a   1.000
_cell.length_b   1.000
_cell.length_c   1.000
_cell.angle_alpha   90.00
_cell.angle_beta   90.00
_cell.angle_gamma   90.00
#
_symmetry.space_group_name_H-M   'P 1'
#
loop_
_entity.id
_entity.type
_entity.pdbx_description
1 polymer ?
#
loop_
_entity_poly.entity_id
_entity_poly.type
_entity_poly.pdbx_seq_one_letter_code
_entity_poly.pdbx_strand_id
1 'polypeptide(L)'
;MFIGGLGACRTSQQFGQQKRLRLGIGEIEEVSFPQRGDGSTQLIGASDNQEVVEVSRRELAPAVDTLKRDGSGPAVFQLKGVTLGTAKVIFSEKKAGEIGSGEALRTYTVEVVTKK
;
A
#
# COMPACT_ATOMS: atom_id res chain seq x y z
N MET A 1 37.44 0.50 36.77
CA MET A 1 36.37 1.41 36.32
C MET A 1 36.29 1.36 34.80
N PHE A 2 35.36 0.58 34.26
CA PHE A 2 34.76 0.79 32.94
C PHE A 2 33.36 0.19 33.04
N ILE A 3 32.37 1.07 33.21
CA ILE A 3 30.96 0.74 33.24
C ILE A 3 30.53 0.72 31.77
N GLY A 4 30.41 -0.47 31.18
CA GLY A 4 29.85 -0.64 29.84
C GLY A 4 28.34 -0.65 29.92
N GLY A 5 27.74 0.54 29.87
CA GLY A 5 26.29 0.74 29.85
C GLY A 5 25.63 0.26 28.56
N LEU A 6 24.46 -0.35 28.74
CA LEU A 6 23.21 -0.16 28.01
C LEU A 6 23.28 0.15 26.50
N GLY A 7 22.69 -0.74 25.72
CA GLY A 7 22.26 -0.45 24.36
C GLY A 7 21.39 -1.56 23.81
N ALA A 8 20.18 -1.69 24.34
CA ALA A 8 19.13 -2.53 23.75
C ALA A 8 19.04 -2.23 22.24
N CYS A 9 19.47 -3.16 21.41
CA CYS A 9 19.11 -3.15 19.99
C CYS A 9 17.60 -3.36 19.92
N ARG A 10 16.87 -2.25 19.82
CA ARG A 10 15.47 -2.25 19.44
C ARG A 10 15.37 -2.89 18.07
N THR A 11 14.86 -4.12 18.04
CA THR A 11 14.21 -4.74 16.90
C THR A 11 13.40 -3.68 16.15
N SER A 12 13.94 -3.22 15.03
CA SER A 12 13.15 -2.63 13.95
C SER A 12 13.20 -3.64 12.83
N GLN A 13 12.37 -4.69 12.98
CA GLN A 13 11.96 -5.52 11.86
C GLN A 13 11.31 -4.59 10.83
N GLN A 14 12.11 -4.21 9.85
CA GLN A 14 11.69 -3.37 8.74
C GLN A 14 10.87 -4.23 7.78
N PHE A 15 9.65 -4.55 8.18
CA PHE A 15 8.63 -5.15 7.32
C PHE A 15 8.21 -4.13 6.27
N GLY A 16 8.68 -4.29 5.04
CA GLY A 16 8.31 -3.48 3.88
C GLY A 16 8.90 -2.06 3.92
N GLN A 17 9.28 -1.52 2.76
CA GLN A 17 9.73 -0.13 2.65
C GLN A 17 8.61 0.81 3.13
N GLN A 18 8.76 1.40 4.32
CA GLN A 18 7.81 2.37 4.84
C GLN A 18 8.03 3.71 4.12
N LYS A 19 7.08 4.12 3.27
CA LYS A 19 7.14 5.40 2.55
C LYS A 19 6.20 6.41 3.19
N ARG A 20 6.65 7.66 3.37
CA ARG A 20 5.78 8.77 3.77
C ARG A 20 5.20 9.45 2.54
N LEU A 21 3.91 9.74 2.58
CA LEU A 21 3.16 10.40 1.52
C LEU A 21 2.38 11.56 2.14
N ARG A 22 2.29 12.69 1.42
CA ARG A 22 1.53 13.86 1.89
C ARG A 22 0.49 14.23 0.84
N LEU A 23 -0.79 14.18 1.22
CA LEU A 23 -1.93 14.43 0.34
C LEU A 23 -2.76 15.62 0.81
N GLY A 24 -3.37 16.33 -0.13
CA GLY A 24 -4.45 17.26 0.14
C GLY A 24 -5.77 16.56 0.45
N ILE A 25 -6.71 17.26 1.11
CA ILE A 25 -8.11 16.83 1.15
C ILE A 25 -8.67 16.83 -0.29
N GLY A 26 -9.26 15.72 -0.70
CA GLY A 26 -9.76 15.49 -2.06
C GLY A 26 -8.69 15.13 -3.08
N GLU A 27 -7.41 15.17 -2.72
CA GLU A 27 -6.31 14.78 -3.60
C GLU A 27 -6.24 13.26 -3.73
N ILE A 28 -5.94 12.80 -4.93
CA ILE A 28 -5.80 11.39 -5.26
C ILE A 28 -4.36 11.15 -5.73
N GLU A 29 -3.67 10.23 -5.08
CA GLU A 29 -2.37 9.73 -5.51
C GLU A 29 -2.51 8.29 -6.00
N GLU A 30 -1.95 8.00 -7.17
CA GLU A 30 -1.91 6.65 -7.72
C GLU A 30 -0.61 5.94 -7.34
N VAL A 31 -0.72 4.69 -6.89
CA VAL A 31 0.40 3.80 -6.61
C VAL A 31 0.28 2.57 -7.47
N SER A 32 1.26 2.36 -8.33
CA SER A 32 1.35 1.18 -9.18
C SER A 32 2.27 0.15 -8.55
N PHE A 33 1.84 -1.11 -8.59
CA PHE A 33 2.66 -2.27 -8.26
C PHE A 33 2.82 -3.12 -9.52
N PRO A 34 4.03 -3.61 -9.81
CA PRO A 34 4.21 -4.59 -10.87
C PRO A 34 3.41 -5.84 -10.49
N GLN A 35 2.45 -6.23 -11.33
CA GLN A 35 1.70 -7.46 -11.10
C GLN A 35 2.58 -8.64 -11.49
N ARG A 36 2.78 -9.61 -10.59
CA ARG A 36 3.33 -10.90 -10.99
C ARG A 36 2.20 -11.63 -11.74
N GLY A 37 2.36 -11.74 -13.06
CA GLY A 37 1.30 -12.19 -13.98
C GLY A 37 0.93 -13.68 -13.90
N ASP A 38 1.27 -14.38 -12.81
CA ASP A 38 0.94 -15.80 -12.65
C ASP A 38 -0.52 -16.03 -12.19
N GLY A 39 -1.24 -14.95 -11.84
CA GLY A 39 -2.63 -14.99 -11.40
C GLY A 39 -2.86 -15.74 -10.08
N SER A 40 -1.78 -16.18 -9.42
CA SER A 40 -1.84 -16.98 -8.21
C SER A 40 -1.93 -16.12 -6.95
N THR A 41 -1.55 -14.85 -7.08
CA THR A 41 -1.57 -13.86 -6.00
C THR A 41 -2.47 -12.67 -6.28
N GLN A 42 -3.16 -12.20 -5.24
CA GLN A 42 -3.99 -11.02 -5.22
C GLN A 42 -3.33 -9.95 -4.37
N LEU A 43 -3.20 -8.76 -4.94
CA LEU A 43 -2.75 -7.57 -4.22
C LEU A 43 -3.95 -6.87 -3.56
N ILE A 44 -3.81 -6.58 -2.28
CA ILE A 44 -4.82 -5.96 -1.42
C ILE A 44 -4.24 -4.66 -0.88
N GLY A 45 -5.02 -3.58 -0.88
CA GLY A 45 -4.68 -2.32 -0.22
C GLY A 45 -5.68 -2.04 0.89
N ALA A 46 -5.19 -1.79 2.10
CA ALA A 46 -6.02 -1.51 3.26
C ALA A 46 -5.51 -0.27 4.01
N SER A 47 -6.42 0.64 4.34
CA SER A 47 -6.14 1.76 5.26
C SER A 47 -6.50 1.36 6.69
N ASP A 48 -5.68 1.75 7.67
CA ASP A 48 -6.01 1.64 9.09
C ASP A 48 -7.07 2.65 9.54
N ASN A 49 -7.30 3.71 8.74
CA ASN A 49 -8.33 4.71 8.96
C ASN A 49 -8.89 5.24 7.63
N GLN A 50 -10.05 4.70 7.23
CA GLN A 50 -10.73 5.09 5.98
C GLN A 50 -11.38 6.48 6.03
N GLU A 51 -11.62 7.04 7.21
CA GLU A 51 -12.14 8.41 7.36
C GLU A 51 -11.09 9.47 7.03
N VAL A 52 -9.81 9.11 7.11
CA VAL A 52 -8.67 9.96 6.77
C VAL A 52 -8.19 9.68 5.35
N VAL A 53 -7.99 8.41 4.99
CA VAL A 53 -7.53 8.00 3.65
C VAL A 53 -8.35 6.85 3.12
N GLU A 54 -9.02 7.10 2.00
CA GLU A 54 -9.73 6.08 1.23
C GLU A 54 -8.75 5.42 0.25
N VAL A 55 -8.81 4.09 0.17
CA VAL A 55 -7.96 3.29 -0.72
C VAL A 55 -8.87 2.53 -1.67
N SER A 56 -8.75 2.81 -2.97
CA SER A 56 -9.49 2.09 -4.00
C SER A 56 -8.53 1.41 -4.97
N ARG A 57 -8.93 0.27 -5.54
CA ARG A 57 -8.18 -0.38 -6.60
C ARG A 57 -8.76 0.08 -7.93
N ARG A 58 -7.92 0.58 -8.82
CA ARG A 58 -8.34 0.88 -10.18
C ARG A 58 -8.45 -0.44 -10.94
N GLU A 59 -9.68 -0.88 -11.18
CA GLU A 59 -9.94 -1.93 -12.16
C GLU A 59 -9.60 -1.35 -13.53
N LEU A 60 -8.40 -1.66 -14.03
CA LEU A 60 -8.04 -1.37 -15.40
C LEU A 60 -9.05 -2.10 -16.28
N ALA A 61 -9.88 -1.35 -17.01
CA ALA A 61 -10.80 -1.91 -17.98
C ALA A 61 -10.02 -2.86 -18.90
N PRO A 62 -10.56 -4.06 -19.20
CA PRO A 62 -9.89 -5.00 -20.07
C PRO A 62 -9.55 -4.27 -21.37
N ALA A 63 -8.26 -4.21 -21.73
CA ALA A 63 -7.86 -3.66 -23.00
C ALA A 63 -8.65 -4.40 -24.08
N VAL A 64 -9.43 -3.65 -24.85
CA VAL A 64 -10.33 -4.18 -25.86
C VAL A 64 -9.55 -5.02 -26.87
N ASP A 65 -9.78 -6.33 -26.79
CA ASP A 65 -9.74 -7.28 -27.89
C ASP A 65 -8.59 -7.15 -28.92
N THR A 66 -7.34 -7.19 -28.47
CA THR A 66 -6.23 -7.60 -29.34
C THR A 66 -5.20 -8.42 -28.55
N LEU A 67 -5.19 -9.73 -28.82
CA LEU A 67 -4.09 -10.67 -28.57
C LEU A 67 -3.87 -11.12 -27.11
N LYS A 68 -3.99 -12.44 -26.93
CA LYS A 68 -3.54 -13.30 -25.81
C LYS A 68 -3.16 -12.58 -24.50
N ARG A 69 -4.07 -12.68 -23.53
CA ARG A 69 -3.94 -12.21 -22.15
C ARG A 69 -2.83 -12.98 -21.41
N ASP A 70 -1.64 -12.40 -21.35
CA ASP A 70 -0.84 -12.53 -20.14
C ASP A 70 -1.42 -11.51 -19.15
N GLY A 71 -1.90 -11.95 -17.98
CA GLY A 71 -2.48 -11.09 -16.94
C GLY A 71 -1.45 -10.17 -16.26
N SER A 72 -0.67 -9.43 -17.04
CA SER A 72 0.60 -8.79 -16.66
C SER A 72 0.55 -7.26 -16.54
N GLY A 73 -0.63 -6.64 -16.63
CA GLY A 73 -0.78 -5.20 -16.39
C GLY A 73 -0.51 -4.83 -14.93
N PRO A 74 0.11 -3.66 -14.63
CA PRO A 74 0.40 -3.26 -13.26
C PRO A 74 -0.89 -3.07 -12.45
N ALA A 75 -0.88 -3.49 -11.18
CA ALA A 75 -1.98 -3.24 -10.27
C ALA A 75 -1.87 -1.80 -9.74
N VAL A 76 -2.89 -0.97 -10.01
CA VAL A 76 -2.91 0.44 -9.60
C VAL A 76 -3.92 0.64 -8.46
N PHE A 77 -3.48 1.31 -7.40
CA PHE A 77 -4.31 1.73 -6.28
C PHE A 77 -4.36 3.25 -6.22
N GLN A 78 -5.49 3.79 -5.84
CA GLN A 78 -5.70 5.22 -5.65
C GLN A 78 -5.87 5.49 -4.16
N LEU A 79 -5.08 6.40 -3.62
CA LEU A 79 -5.15 6.86 -2.24
C LEU A 79 -5.75 8.25 -2.27
N LYS A 80 -6.93 8.41 -1.70
CA LYS A 80 -7.63 9.67 -1.65
C LYS A 80 -7.60 10.23 -0.24
N GLY A 81 -7.13 11.48 -0.09
CA GLY A 81 -7.26 12.21 1.17
C GLY A 81 -8.72 12.56 1.41
N VAL A 82 -9.31 12.09 2.50
CA VAL A 82 -10.71 12.35 2.85
C VAL A 82 -10.79 13.45 3.90
N THR A 83 -10.07 13.28 5.01
CA THR A 83 -10.08 14.21 6.16
C THR A 83 -8.65 14.44 6.64
N LEU A 84 -8.41 15.57 7.29
CA LEU A 84 -7.12 15.87 7.93
C LEU A 84 -6.76 14.79 8.95
N GLY A 85 -5.51 14.35 8.92
CA GLY A 85 -5.02 13.33 9.85
C GLY A 85 -3.85 12.55 9.28
N THR A 86 -3.50 11.46 9.95
CA THR A 86 -2.50 10.52 9.48
C THR A 86 -3.08 9.11 9.51
N ALA A 87 -2.94 8.39 8.41
CA ALA A 87 -3.35 6.99 8.28
C ALA A 87 -2.21 6.15 7.70
N LYS A 88 -2.19 4.86 8.04
CA LYS A 88 -1.31 3.88 7.42
C LYS A 88 -2.09 3.10 6.37
N VAL A 89 -1.54 3.08 5.17
CA VAL A 89 -2.03 2.24 4.07
C VAL A 89 -1.06 1.08 3.88
N ILE A 90 -1.54 -0.14 4.07
CA ILE A 90 -0.76 -1.36 3.93
C ILE A 90 -1.20 -2.06 2.65
N PHE A 91 -0.21 -2.33 1.79
CA PHE A 91 -0.36 -3.16 0.62
C PHE A 91 0.19 -4.55 0.92
N SER A 92 -0.64 -5.57 0.75
CA SER A 92 -0.29 -6.95 1.00
C SER A 92 -0.62 -7.85 -0.18
N GLU A 93 0.23 -8.84 -0.40
CA GLU A 93 0.04 -9.87 -1.41
C GLU A 93 -0.44 -11.14 -0.73
N LYS A 94 -1.48 -11.73 -1.28
CA LYS A 94 -2.15 -12.89 -0.71
C LYS A 94 -2.35 -13.94 -1.79
N LYS A 95 -2.14 -15.22 -1.50
CA LYS A 95 -2.45 -16.28 -2.48
C LYS A 95 -3.96 -16.46 -2.63
N ALA A 96 -4.39 -16.82 -3.84
CA ALA A 96 -5.78 -17.17 -4.08
C ALA A 96 -6.19 -18.33 -3.16
N GLY A 97 -7.24 -18.13 -2.35
CA GLY A 97 -7.74 -19.12 -1.39
C GLY A 97 -7.08 -19.11 -0.01
N GLU A 98 -6.07 -18.26 0.22
CA GLU A 98 -5.51 -18.06 1.57
C GLU A 98 -6.54 -17.36 2.48
N ILE A 99 -6.47 -17.53 3.81
CA ILE A 99 -7.32 -16.84 4.78
C ILE A 99 -6.43 -15.86 5.57
N GLY A 100 -6.88 -14.61 5.73
CA GLY A 100 -6.11 -13.54 6.35
C GLY A 100 -5.68 -12.46 5.37
N SER A 101 -4.82 -11.55 5.84
CA SER A 101 -4.38 -10.33 5.14
C SER A 101 -3.24 -10.54 4.14
N GLY A 102 -2.63 -11.74 4.11
CA GLY A 102 -1.45 -12.04 3.29
C GLY A 102 -0.17 -11.41 3.81
N GLU A 103 0.88 -11.42 2.99
CA GLU A 103 2.20 -10.88 3.28
C GLU A 103 2.25 -9.38 2.94
N ALA A 104 2.66 -8.54 3.90
CA ALA A 104 2.78 -7.10 3.67
C ALA A 104 3.94 -6.78 2.73
N LEU A 105 3.64 -6.23 1.55
CA LEU A 105 4.63 -5.81 0.56
C LEU A 105 5.14 -4.39 0.80
N ARG A 106 4.24 -3.45 1.09
CA ARG A 106 4.59 -2.04 1.24
C ARG A 106 3.62 -1.33 2.18
N THR A 107 4.18 -0.47 3.02
CA THR A 107 3.40 0.34 3.95
C THR A 107 3.64 1.81 3.65
N TYR A 108 2.56 2.57 3.53
CA TYR A 108 2.57 4.02 3.40
C TYR A 108 2.07 4.64 4.69
N THR A 109 2.77 5.66 5.18
CA THR A 109 2.22 6.58 6.19
C THR A 109 1.78 7.83 5.45
N VAL A 110 0.48 8.02 5.36
CA VAL A 110 -0.15 9.09 4.59
C VAL A 110 -0.59 10.17 5.55
N GLU A 111 -0.08 11.38 5.36
CA GLU A 111 -0.47 12.57 6.08
C GLU A 111 -1.38 13.41 5.17
N VAL A 112 -2.64 13.57 5.58
CA VAL A 112 -3.60 14.42 4.87
C VAL A 112 -3.57 15.80 5.50
N VAL A 113 -3.26 16.79 4.67
CA VAL A 113 -3.10 18.19 5.06
C VAL A 113 -4.02 19.10 4.26
N THR A 114 -4.27 20.30 4.77
CA THR A 114 -4.80 21.39 3.95
C THR A 114 -3.65 21.94 3.13
N LYS A 115 -3.64 21.70 1.82
CA LYS A 115 -2.74 22.42 0.91
C LYS A 115 -3.34 23.83 0.73
N LYS A 116 -2.52 24.84 1.04
CA LYS A 116 -2.90 26.26 0.90
C LYS A 116 -2.88 26.68 -0.56
#